data_AF-A0A0G0X313-F1
#
_entry.id   AF-A0A0G0X313-F1
#
_cell.length_a   1.000
_cell.length_b   1.000
_cell.length_c   1.000
_cell.angle_alpha   90.00
_cell.angle_beta   90.00
_cell.angle_gamma   90.00
#
_symmetry.space_group_name_H-M   'P 1'
#
loop_
_entity.id
_entity.type
_entity.pdbx_description
1 polymer ?
#
loop_
_entity_poly.entity_id
_entity_poly.type
_entity_poly.pdbx_seq_one_letter_code
_entity_poly.pdbx_strand_id
1 'polypeptide(L)'
;MVDLFRFAGIIYEFLLENKWVLWGHQVFPLGVIRNLLYPLQTLQILHFYSKAQKDGKKYWMLFWLTAFVLWLPNSLYLFLEIKHVLFVDNIIDDGDPVGILFFIGLSIFGLVITVYTIKKAVETIDILKRNKVGSIFVLSMLSGFGAMLGIQDVLTEEVFFNLSKVLGSTVGLVTSPQWAFYALVLGLFTALICLGSRKIF
;
A
#
# COMPACT_ATOMS: atom_id res chain seq x y z
N MET A 1 20.55 -4.86 0.00
CA MET A 1 19.49 -5.81 -0.47
C MET A 1 19.51 -7.11 0.33
N VAL A 2 20.69 -7.63 0.68
CA VAL A 2 20.88 -8.79 1.57
C VAL A 2 20.29 -8.58 2.99
N ASP A 3 20.33 -7.35 3.51
CA ASP A 3 19.88 -7.07 4.89
C ASP A 3 18.35 -7.11 5.09
N LEU A 4 17.57 -6.84 4.04
CA LEU A 4 16.10 -6.85 4.13
C LEU A 4 15.56 -8.28 4.19
N PHE A 5 16.17 -9.20 3.43
CA PHE A 5 15.84 -10.62 3.48
C PHE A 5 16.29 -11.27 4.78
N ARG A 6 17.44 -10.85 5.33
CA ARG A 6 17.89 -11.29 6.66
C ARG A 6 16.95 -10.80 7.77
N PHE A 7 16.52 -9.54 7.70
CA PHE A 7 15.57 -8.97 8.65
C PHE A 7 14.19 -9.65 8.57
N ALA A 8 13.69 -9.89 7.35
CA ALA A 8 12.46 -10.64 7.14
C ALA A 8 12.56 -12.09 7.64
N GLY A 9 13.73 -12.73 7.47
CA GLY A 9 14.03 -14.06 8.01
C GLY A 9 14.03 -14.10 9.54
N ILE A 10 14.62 -13.09 10.20
CA ILE A 10 14.62 -12.97 11.67
C ILE A 10 13.19 -12.74 12.20
N ILE A 11 12.39 -11.89 11.54
CA ILE A 11 10.98 -11.71 11.90
C ILE A 11 10.20 -13.01 11.71
N TYR A 12 10.44 -13.73 10.61
CA TYR A 12 9.82 -15.02 10.33
C TYR A 12 10.14 -16.07 11.40
N GLU A 13 11.42 -16.22 11.76
CA GLU A 13 11.86 -17.12 12.82
C GLU A 13 11.28 -16.72 14.17
N PHE A 14 11.27 -15.43 14.51
CA PHE A 14 10.65 -14.93 15.74
C PHE A 14 9.14 -15.24 15.81
N LEU A 15 8.41 -15.06 14.71
CA LEU A 15 6.97 -15.37 14.63
C LEU A 15 6.70 -16.87 14.77
N LEU A 16 7.55 -17.73 14.19
CA LEU A 16 7.46 -19.18 14.31
C LEU A 16 7.82 -19.67 15.72
N GLU A 17 8.92 -19.18 16.30
CA GLU A 17 9.44 -19.59 17.61
C GLU A 17 8.47 -19.29 18.73
N ASN A 18 7.79 -18.13 18.67
CA ASN A 18 6.84 -17.75 19.70
C ASN A 18 5.46 -18.40 19.52
N LYS A 19 5.28 -19.29 18.54
CA LYS A 19 3.97 -19.83 18.16
C LYS A 19 2.94 -18.72 17.92
N TRP A 20 3.36 -17.62 17.30
CA TRP A 20 2.44 -16.60 16.77
C TRP A 20 1.84 -17.13 15.46
N VAL A 21 1.46 -18.40 15.48
CA VAL A 21 0.50 -18.99 14.57
C VAL A 21 -0.82 -18.42 15.05
N LEU A 22 -1.20 -17.27 14.50
CA LEU A 22 -2.56 -16.77 14.57
C LEU A 22 -3.45 -17.94 14.14
N TRP A 23 -4.08 -18.57 15.14
CA TRP A 23 -4.81 -19.83 14.99
C TRP A 23 -5.93 -19.59 13.99
N GLY A 24 -5.73 -20.05 12.75
CA GLY A 24 -6.71 -19.90 11.67
C GLY A 24 -6.12 -19.79 10.26
N HIS A 25 -4.86 -19.34 10.11
CA HIS A 25 -4.31 -19.11 8.77
C HIS A 25 -2.98 -19.84 8.54
N GLN A 26 -3.02 -20.93 7.78
CA GLN A 26 -1.82 -21.67 7.32
C GLN A 26 -1.06 -20.97 6.16
N VAL A 27 -1.42 -19.73 5.78
CA VAL A 27 -0.84 -18.97 4.65
C VAL A 27 0.03 -17.79 5.13
N PHE A 28 0.22 -17.66 6.44
CA PHE A 28 0.43 -16.36 7.08
C PHE A 28 1.83 -15.71 7.03
N PRO A 29 2.96 -16.40 6.83
CA PRO A 29 4.23 -15.66 6.82
C PRO A 29 4.55 -15.00 5.47
N LEU A 30 4.35 -15.70 4.36
CA LEU A 30 4.74 -15.19 3.03
C LEU A 30 3.84 -14.05 2.55
N GLY A 31 2.53 -14.14 2.81
CA GLY A 31 1.56 -13.11 2.44
C GLY A 31 1.82 -11.79 3.18
N VAL A 32 2.06 -11.85 4.49
CA VAL A 32 2.34 -10.67 5.31
C VAL A 32 3.70 -10.04 4.97
N ILE A 33 4.73 -10.85 4.79
CA ILE A 33 6.04 -10.36 4.33
C ILE A 33 5.89 -9.65 2.98
N ARG A 34 5.15 -10.24 2.04
CA ARG A 34 4.86 -9.62 0.74
C ARG A 34 4.11 -8.29 0.89
N ASN A 35 3.09 -8.24 1.75
CA ASN A 35 2.30 -7.04 2.03
C ASN A 35 3.11 -5.94 2.73
N LEU A 36 4.18 -6.29 3.46
CA LEU A 36 5.15 -5.33 4.01
C LEU A 36 6.19 -4.87 2.98
N LEU A 37 6.66 -5.77 2.11
CA LEU A 37 7.68 -5.47 1.12
C LEU A 37 7.17 -4.58 -0.01
N TYR A 38 5.94 -4.78 -0.49
CA TYR A 38 5.39 -4.00 -1.61
C TYR A 38 5.26 -2.49 -1.34
N PRO A 39 4.77 -2.05 -0.16
CA PRO A 39 4.83 -0.64 0.23
C PRO A 39 6.25 -0.07 0.22
N LEU A 40 7.22 -0.81 0.75
CA LEU A 40 8.63 -0.39 0.78
C LEU A 40 9.27 -0.34 -0.61
N GLN A 41 8.88 -1.23 -1.52
CA GLN A 41 9.31 -1.20 -2.92
C GLN A 41 8.90 0.09 -3.62
N THR A 42 7.76 0.68 -3.26
CA THR A 42 7.30 1.97 -3.82
C THR A 42 8.33 3.09 -3.57
N LEU A 43 8.97 3.09 -2.40
CA LEU A 43 10.06 4.03 -2.09
C LEU A 43 11.33 3.74 -2.89
N GLN A 44 11.65 2.46 -3.09
CA GLN A 44 12.80 2.06 -3.93
C GLN A 44 12.60 2.50 -5.38
N ILE A 45 11.39 2.35 -5.93
CA ILE A 45 11.03 2.83 -7.25
C ILE A 45 11.22 4.35 -7.35
N LEU A 46 10.77 5.10 -6.34
CA LEU A 46 10.97 6.55 -6.31
C LEU A 46 12.45 6.95 -6.24
N HIS A 47 13.26 6.17 -5.51
CA HIS A 47 14.72 6.35 -5.50
C HIS A 47 15.34 6.14 -6.89
N PHE A 48 14.95 5.08 -7.59
CA PHE A 48 15.44 4.82 -8.96
C PHE A 48 14.96 5.88 -9.96
N TYR A 49 13.73 6.37 -9.82
CA TYR A 49 13.24 7.52 -10.57
C TYR A 49 14.15 8.74 -10.35
N SER A 50 14.44 9.09 -9.10
CA SER A 50 15.29 10.23 -8.76
C SER A 50 16.70 10.09 -9.36
N LYS A 51 17.26 8.87 -9.33
CA LYS A 51 18.55 8.58 -9.97
C LYS A 51 18.48 8.77 -11.49
N ALA A 52 17.45 8.22 -12.14
CA ALA A 52 17.26 8.37 -13.59
C ALA A 52 17.08 9.84 -14.01
N GLN A 53 16.41 10.64 -13.17
CA GLN A 53 16.24 12.08 -13.38
C GLN A 53 17.57 12.83 -13.29
N LYS A 54 18.40 12.53 -12.28
CA LYS A 54 19.75 13.11 -12.15
C LYS A 54 20.66 12.75 -13.33
N ASP A 55 20.55 11.52 -13.83
CA ASP A 55 21.30 11.02 -14.98
C ASP A 55 20.74 11.53 -16.33
N GLY A 56 19.62 12.28 -16.35
CA GLY A 56 18.98 12.75 -17.60
C GLY A 56 18.36 11.66 -18.47
N LYS A 57 18.12 10.46 -17.92
CA LYS A 57 17.64 9.27 -18.65
C LYS A 57 16.13 9.27 -18.83
N LYS A 58 15.64 10.02 -19.82
CA LYS A 58 14.20 10.25 -20.08
C LYS A 58 13.33 8.98 -20.14
N TYR A 59 13.77 7.94 -20.86
CA TYR A 59 13.01 6.68 -20.97
C TYR A 59 12.91 5.94 -19.63
N TRP A 60 14.00 5.94 -18.86
CA TRP A 60 14.02 5.34 -17.52
C TRP A 60 13.16 6.13 -16.54
N MET A 61 13.13 7.46 -16.65
CA MET A 61 12.21 8.27 -15.84
C MET A 61 10.75 7.90 -16.11
N LEU A 62 10.36 7.71 -17.37
CA LEU A 62 9.00 7.30 -17.73
C LEU A 62 8.68 5.90 -17.17
N PHE A 63 9.59 4.94 -17.36
CA PHE A 63 9.43 3.59 -16.84
C PHE A 63 9.22 3.58 -15.31
N TRP A 64 10.10 4.26 -14.56
CA TRP A 64 9.99 4.30 -13.11
C TRP A 64 8.79 5.11 -12.61
N LEU A 65 8.35 6.13 -13.34
CA LEU A 65 7.13 6.86 -13.02
C LEU A 65 5.88 5.97 -13.19
N THR A 66 5.81 5.21 -14.29
CA THR A 66 4.74 4.23 -14.49
C THR A 66 4.74 3.17 -13.39
N ALA A 67 5.91 2.59 -13.09
CA ALA A 67 6.05 1.64 -11.99
C ALA A 67 5.62 2.25 -10.65
N PHE A 68 5.96 3.51 -10.38
CA PHE A 68 5.57 4.21 -9.15
C PHE A 68 4.05 4.30 -9.02
N VAL A 69 3.36 4.74 -10.07
CA VAL A 69 1.89 4.87 -10.05
C VAL A 69 1.21 3.53 -9.84
N LEU A 70 1.73 2.46 -10.45
CA LEU A 70 1.18 1.11 -10.30
C LEU A 70 1.44 0.52 -8.90
N TRP A 71 2.57 0.82 -8.26
CA TRP A 71 2.92 0.29 -6.94
C TRP A 71 2.39 1.11 -5.77
N LEU A 72 2.10 2.40 -5.97
CA LEU A 72 1.61 3.33 -4.94
C LEU A 72 0.45 2.78 -4.10
N PRO A 73 -0.57 2.10 -4.68
CA PRO A 73 -1.72 1.63 -3.91
C PRO A 73 -1.39 0.57 -2.86
N ASN A 74 -0.26 -0.17 -2.98
CA ASN A 74 0.09 -1.25 -2.04
C ASN A 74 0.27 -0.74 -0.61
N SER A 75 0.81 0.48 -0.45
CA SER A 75 0.98 1.11 0.86
C SER A 75 -0.35 1.36 1.58
N LEU A 76 -1.36 1.79 0.83
CA LEU A 76 -2.69 2.06 1.37
C LEU A 76 -3.53 0.79 1.48
N TYR A 77 -3.26 -0.22 0.65
CA TYR A 77 -3.80 -1.56 0.84
C TYR A 77 -3.34 -2.17 2.18
N LEU A 78 -2.07 -1.96 2.58
CA LEU A 78 -1.58 -2.39 3.89
C LEU A 78 -2.32 -1.71 5.05
N PHE A 79 -2.74 -0.45 4.88
CA PHE A 79 -3.61 0.23 5.86
C PHE A 79 -4.96 -0.48 6.02
N LEU A 80 -5.45 -1.13 4.97
CA LEU A 80 -6.74 -1.81 4.96
C LEU A 80 -6.69 -3.21 5.56
N GLU A 81 -5.53 -3.68 6.03
CA GLU A 81 -5.44 -4.93 6.80
C GLU A 81 -6.21 -4.87 8.13
N ILE A 82 -6.61 -3.67 8.59
CA ILE A 82 -7.57 -3.49 9.69
C ILE A 82 -8.89 -4.25 9.47
N LYS A 83 -9.23 -4.59 8.22
CA LYS A 83 -10.38 -5.44 7.89
C LYS A 83 -10.33 -6.82 8.56
N HIS A 84 -9.14 -7.38 8.78
CA HIS A 84 -8.98 -8.66 9.47
C HIS A 84 -9.41 -8.56 10.93
N VAL A 85 -9.14 -7.41 11.56
CA VAL A 85 -9.61 -7.11 12.92
C VAL A 85 -11.13 -6.91 12.96
N LEU A 86 -11.68 -6.18 11.98
CA LEU A 86 -13.06 -5.70 12.05
C LEU A 86 -14.11 -6.64 11.43
N PHE A 87 -13.75 -7.43 10.41
CA PHE A 87 -14.75 -8.06 9.54
C PHE A 87 -14.44 -9.48 9.06
N VAL A 88 -13.16 -9.86 8.94
CA VAL A 88 -12.78 -11.10 8.22
C VAL A 88 -12.43 -12.23 9.17
N ASP A 89 -11.61 -11.98 10.19
CA ASP A 89 -10.98 -13.04 10.97
C ASP A 89 -11.55 -13.20 12.38
N ASN A 90 -12.66 -12.52 12.72
CA ASN A 90 -13.27 -12.54 14.07
C ASN A 90 -12.27 -12.32 15.22
N ILE A 91 -11.14 -11.64 14.96
CA ILE A 91 -10.04 -11.47 15.94
C ILE A 91 -10.52 -10.76 17.20
N ILE A 92 -11.48 -9.83 17.05
CA ILE A 92 -12.13 -9.16 18.18
C ILE A 92 -12.99 -10.15 18.98
N ASP A 93 -13.74 -11.02 18.30
CA ASP A 93 -14.64 -11.99 18.94
C ASP A 93 -13.88 -13.12 19.64
N ASP A 94 -12.73 -13.50 19.08
CA ASP A 94 -11.79 -14.46 19.68
C ASP A 94 -10.93 -13.84 20.80
N GLY A 95 -11.00 -12.51 20.96
CA GLY A 95 -10.33 -11.78 22.04
C GLY A 95 -8.80 -11.92 22.02
N ASP A 96 -8.18 -12.04 20.85
CA ASP A 96 -6.72 -12.15 20.71
C ASP A 96 -6.05 -10.75 20.71
N PRO A 97 -5.53 -10.27 21.86
CA PRO A 97 -4.93 -8.94 21.94
C PRO A 97 -3.67 -8.82 21.06
N VAL A 98 -2.98 -9.91 20.77
CA VAL A 98 -1.75 -9.92 19.97
C VAL A 98 -2.08 -9.71 18.50
N GLY A 99 -3.08 -10.43 17.97
CA GLY A 99 -3.61 -10.22 16.62
C GLY A 99 -4.14 -8.80 16.43
N ILE A 100 -4.89 -8.26 17.39
CA ILE A 100 -5.40 -6.88 17.36
C ILE A 100 -4.24 -5.89 17.25
N LEU A 101 -3.25 -5.97 18.15
CA LEU A 101 -2.09 -5.08 18.14
C LEU A 101 -1.28 -5.20 16.84
N PHE A 102 -1.11 -6.41 16.33
CA PHE A 102 -0.37 -6.67 15.11
C PHE A 102 -1.01 -6.01 13.89
N PHE A 103 -2.29 -6.25 13.64
CA PHE A 103 -2.99 -5.72 12.48
C PHE A 103 -3.25 -4.21 12.56
N ILE A 104 -3.53 -3.68 13.76
CA ILE A 104 -3.59 -2.22 13.97
C ILE A 104 -2.21 -1.61 13.68
N GLY A 105 -1.14 -2.24 14.18
CA GLY A 105 0.23 -1.81 13.92
C GLY A 105 0.58 -1.80 12.43
N LEU A 106 0.27 -2.88 11.71
CA LEU A 106 0.42 -2.95 10.26
C LEU A 106 -0.38 -1.86 9.54
N SER A 107 -1.61 -1.62 9.99
CA SER A 107 -2.48 -0.63 9.37
C SER A 107 -1.92 0.78 9.54
N ILE A 108 -1.52 1.14 10.76
CA ILE A 108 -0.87 2.43 11.05
C ILE A 108 0.42 2.57 10.23
N PHE A 109 1.23 1.52 10.15
CA PHE A 109 2.44 1.52 9.34
C PHE A 109 2.13 1.75 7.84
N GLY A 110 1.11 1.08 7.30
CA GLY A 110 0.60 1.28 5.94
C GLY A 110 0.18 2.72 5.67
N LEU A 111 -0.53 3.35 6.61
CA LEU A 111 -0.94 4.75 6.49
C LEU A 111 0.27 5.70 6.51
N VAL A 112 1.19 5.50 7.46
CA VAL A 112 2.40 6.34 7.59
C VAL A 112 3.27 6.23 6.33
N ILE A 113 3.50 5.02 5.83
CA ILE A 113 4.32 4.81 4.64
C ILE A 113 3.66 5.38 3.38
N THR A 114 2.32 5.31 3.28
CA THR A 114 1.55 5.96 2.20
C THR A 114 1.77 7.47 2.22
N VAL A 115 1.55 8.11 3.38
CA VAL A 115 1.68 9.57 3.54
C VAL A 115 3.10 10.03 3.23
N TYR A 116 4.09 9.31 3.77
CA TYR A 116 5.50 9.59 3.51
C TYR A 116 5.85 9.47 2.01
N THR A 117 5.40 8.39 1.37
CA THR A 117 5.66 8.13 -0.06
C THR A 117 5.06 9.21 -0.96
N ILE A 118 3.81 9.62 -0.71
CA ILE A 118 3.13 10.67 -1.48
C ILE A 118 3.87 12.00 -1.35
N LYS A 119 4.23 12.40 -0.13
CA LYS A 119 5.00 13.63 0.07
C LYS A 119 6.35 13.58 -0.61
N LYS A 120 7.07 12.47 -0.43
CA LYS A 120 8.38 12.28 -1.06
C LYS A 120 8.27 12.35 -2.58
N ALA A 121 7.24 11.78 -3.16
CA ALA A 121 6.98 11.84 -4.60
C ALA A 121 6.74 13.27 -5.07
N VAL A 122 5.91 14.02 -4.35
CA VAL A 122 5.63 15.45 -4.64
C VAL A 122 6.89 16.30 -4.54
N GLU A 123 7.84 15.97 -3.66
CA GLU A 123 9.12 16.67 -3.52
C GLU A 123 10.21 16.20 -4.50
N THR A 124 10.06 15.02 -5.07
CA THR A 124 11.07 14.40 -5.95
C THR A 124 10.75 14.67 -7.41
N ILE A 125 9.48 14.48 -7.82
CA ILE A 125 9.03 14.55 -9.21
C ILE A 125 8.72 16.01 -9.59
N ASP A 126 9.47 16.56 -10.55
CA ASP A 126 9.42 18.00 -10.88
C ASP A 126 8.04 18.49 -11.31
N ILE A 127 7.26 17.68 -12.03
CA ILE A 127 5.91 18.06 -12.45
C ILE A 127 4.95 18.18 -11.25
N LEU A 128 5.14 17.35 -10.21
CA LEU A 128 4.28 17.36 -9.02
C LEU A 128 4.62 18.51 -8.06
N LYS A 129 5.89 18.94 -8.02
CA LYS A 129 6.35 20.07 -7.19
C LYS A 129 5.61 21.36 -7.49
N ARG A 130 5.21 21.58 -8.76
CA ARG A 130 4.59 22.82 -9.23
C ARG A 130 3.22 23.07 -8.60
N ASN A 131 2.46 22.01 -8.30
CA ASN A 131 1.17 22.11 -7.63
C ASN A 131 1.07 21.05 -6.53
N LYS A 132 1.78 21.28 -5.42
CA LYS A 132 1.89 20.31 -4.32
C LYS A 132 0.54 19.84 -3.82
N VAL A 133 -0.41 20.76 -3.59
CA VAL A 133 -1.74 20.43 -3.06
C VAL A 133 -2.52 19.58 -4.05
N GLY A 134 -2.59 20.01 -5.31
CA GLY A 134 -3.28 19.25 -6.37
C GLY A 134 -2.64 17.87 -6.59
N SER A 135 -1.31 17.77 -6.56
CA SER A 135 -0.60 16.50 -6.70
C SER A 135 -0.84 15.55 -5.52
N ILE A 136 -0.91 16.06 -4.29
CA ILE A 136 -1.30 15.24 -3.13
C ILE A 136 -2.70 14.68 -3.34
N PHE A 137 -3.67 15.51 -3.72
CA PHE A 137 -5.04 15.04 -3.98
C PHE A 137 -5.06 13.93 -5.04
N VAL A 138 -4.41 14.16 -6.20
CA VAL A 138 -4.40 13.18 -7.29
C VAL A 138 -3.75 11.86 -6.85
N LEU A 139 -2.57 11.91 -6.23
CA LEU A 139 -1.89 10.70 -5.78
C LEU A 139 -2.67 9.95 -4.70
N SER A 140 -3.31 10.67 -3.77
CA SER A 140 -4.17 10.05 -2.75
C SER A 140 -5.42 9.41 -3.36
N MET A 141 -6.05 10.03 -4.35
CA MET A 141 -7.18 9.44 -5.06
C MET A 141 -6.78 8.19 -5.85
N LEU A 142 -5.64 8.22 -6.55
CA LEU A 142 -5.09 7.05 -7.25
C LEU A 142 -4.77 5.91 -6.28
N SER A 143 -4.18 6.23 -5.14
CA SER A 143 -3.87 5.26 -4.09
C SER A 143 -5.16 4.64 -3.52
N GLY A 144 -6.17 5.46 -3.20
CA GLY A 144 -7.49 5.01 -2.73
C GLY A 144 -8.18 4.09 -3.73
N PHE A 145 -8.19 4.48 -5.00
CA PHE A 145 -8.75 3.67 -6.08
C PHE A 145 -8.04 2.31 -6.22
N GLY A 146 -6.71 2.31 -6.30
CA GLY A 146 -5.96 1.07 -6.45
C GLY A 146 -6.04 0.16 -5.22
N ALA A 147 -6.13 0.71 -4.01
CA ALA A 147 -6.28 -0.07 -2.79
C ALA A 147 -7.66 -0.76 -2.73
N MET A 148 -8.71 -0.07 -3.20
CA MET A 148 -10.05 -0.65 -3.32
C MET A 148 -10.13 -1.74 -4.40
N LEU A 149 -9.39 -1.60 -5.51
CA LEU A 149 -9.22 -2.69 -6.47
C LEU A 149 -8.57 -3.91 -5.82
N GLY A 150 -7.54 -3.70 -5.01
CA GLY A 150 -6.89 -4.76 -4.24
C GLY A 150 -7.83 -5.45 -3.25
N ILE A 151 -8.75 -4.71 -2.61
CA ILE A 151 -9.76 -5.30 -1.72
C ILE A 151 -10.76 -6.18 -2.49
N GLN A 152 -11.27 -5.69 -3.63
CA GLN A 152 -12.19 -6.50 -4.46
C GLN A 152 -11.55 -7.82 -4.90
N ASP A 153 -10.22 -7.86 -5.01
CA ASP A 153 -9.45 -9.02 -5.47
C ASP A 153 -8.91 -9.95 -4.36
N VAL A 154 -9.13 -9.67 -3.07
CA VAL A 154 -8.79 -10.65 -2.01
C VAL A 154 -9.57 -11.96 -2.17
N LEU A 155 -10.56 -12.00 -3.06
CA LEU A 155 -11.25 -13.22 -3.46
C LEU A 155 -10.52 -14.05 -4.53
N THR A 156 -9.48 -13.53 -5.22
CA THR A 156 -8.73 -14.26 -6.26
C THR A 156 -7.27 -13.78 -6.39
N GLU A 157 -6.26 -14.57 -5.99
CA GLU A 157 -4.84 -14.20 -5.85
C GLU A 157 -4.03 -13.62 -7.08
N GLU A 158 -4.64 -13.10 -8.15
CA GLU A 158 -3.93 -12.89 -9.44
C GLU A 158 -4.30 -11.65 -10.28
N VAL A 159 -4.88 -10.55 -9.77
CA VAL A 159 -5.29 -9.45 -10.68
C VAL A 159 -4.13 -8.76 -11.39
N PHE A 160 -3.00 -8.49 -10.74
CA PHE A 160 -1.95 -7.68 -11.38
C PHE A 160 -1.16 -8.39 -12.49
N PHE A 161 -1.41 -9.69 -12.73
CA PHE A 161 -0.80 -10.44 -13.82
C PHE A 161 -1.74 -10.67 -15.02
N ASN A 162 -3.06 -10.51 -14.84
CA ASN A 162 -4.04 -10.72 -15.90
C ASN A 162 -4.80 -9.43 -16.24
N LEU A 163 -4.43 -8.81 -17.37
CA LEU A 163 -5.01 -7.57 -17.86
C LEU A 163 -6.55 -7.59 -17.93
N SER A 164 -7.16 -8.74 -18.29
CA SER A 164 -8.62 -8.86 -18.36
C SER A 164 -9.29 -8.77 -16.98
N LYS A 165 -8.66 -9.31 -15.93
CA LYS A 165 -9.15 -9.21 -14.56
C LYS A 165 -8.96 -7.79 -13.99
N VAL A 166 -7.85 -7.12 -14.30
CA VAL A 166 -7.63 -5.70 -13.95
C VAL A 166 -8.71 -4.83 -14.57
N LEU A 167 -8.97 -5.01 -15.86
CA LEU A 167 -9.99 -4.25 -16.57
C LEU A 167 -11.39 -4.55 -16.03
N GLY A 168 -11.71 -5.83 -15.78
CA GLY A 168 -12.98 -6.23 -15.19
C GLY A 168 -13.21 -5.64 -13.79
N SER A 169 -12.20 -5.66 -12.94
CA SER A 169 -12.25 -5.09 -11.58
C SER A 169 -12.34 -3.57 -11.61
N THR A 170 -11.63 -2.92 -12.54
CA THR A 170 -11.72 -1.48 -12.78
C THR A 170 -13.14 -1.09 -13.21
N VAL A 171 -13.72 -1.84 -14.16
CA VAL A 171 -15.10 -1.63 -14.59
C VAL A 171 -16.06 -1.87 -13.42
N GLY A 172 -15.91 -2.95 -12.66
CA GLY A 172 -16.74 -3.27 -11.50
C GLY A 172 -16.71 -2.19 -10.42
N LEU A 173 -15.53 -1.65 -10.12
CA LEU A 173 -15.36 -0.57 -9.15
C LEU A 173 -16.02 0.73 -9.65
N VAL A 174 -15.84 1.11 -10.91
CA VAL A 174 -16.40 2.35 -11.47
C VAL A 174 -17.92 2.26 -11.69
N THR A 175 -18.42 1.09 -12.04
CA THR A 175 -19.86 0.86 -12.30
C THR A 175 -20.68 0.65 -11.03
N SER A 176 -20.03 0.28 -9.91
CA SER A 176 -20.70 0.19 -8.61
C SER A 176 -20.56 1.51 -7.84
N PRO A 177 -21.68 2.24 -7.60
CA PRO A 177 -21.64 3.50 -6.86
C PRO A 177 -21.05 3.36 -5.45
N GLN A 178 -21.24 2.21 -4.81
CA GLN A 178 -20.74 1.95 -3.46
C GLN A 178 -19.21 1.83 -3.44
N TRP A 179 -18.64 1.04 -4.36
CA TRP A 179 -17.18 0.86 -4.44
C TRP A 179 -16.47 2.14 -4.89
N ALA A 180 -17.05 2.86 -5.86
CA ALA A 180 -16.57 4.18 -6.26
C ALA A 180 -16.59 5.18 -5.10
N PHE A 181 -17.66 5.17 -4.29
CA PHE A 181 -17.76 6.02 -3.10
C PHE A 181 -16.71 5.68 -2.05
N TYR A 182 -16.47 4.39 -1.76
CA TYR A 182 -15.41 3.99 -0.83
C TYR A 182 -14.01 4.38 -1.30
N ALA A 183 -13.71 4.19 -2.59
CA ALA A 183 -12.44 4.64 -3.17
C ALA A 183 -12.25 6.15 -3.03
N LEU A 184 -13.33 6.92 -3.25
CA LEU A 184 -13.32 8.37 -3.10
C LEU A 184 -13.11 8.79 -1.63
N VAL A 185 -13.84 8.21 -0.69
CA VAL A 185 -13.70 8.50 0.74
C VAL A 185 -12.29 8.18 1.23
N LEU A 186 -11.74 7.03 0.84
CA LEU A 186 -10.40 6.60 1.22
C LEU A 186 -9.32 7.53 0.63
N GLY A 187 -9.49 7.94 -0.63
CA GLY A 187 -8.61 8.90 -1.29
C GLY A 187 -8.66 10.29 -0.63
N LEU A 188 -9.85 10.79 -0.33
CA LEU A 188 -10.03 12.08 0.38
C LEU A 188 -9.46 12.03 1.79
N PHE A 189 -9.72 10.97 2.54
CA PHE A 189 -9.14 10.75 3.87
C PHE A 189 -7.61 10.81 3.83
N THR A 190 -7.00 10.09 2.89
CA THR A 190 -5.54 10.07 2.71
C THR A 190 -5.02 11.45 2.32
N ALA A 191 -5.71 12.18 1.43
CA ALA A 191 -5.32 13.53 1.03
C ALA A 191 -5.35 14.51 2.22
N LEU A 192 -6.41 14.46 3.04
CA LEU A 192 -6.53 15.30 4.23
C LEU A 192 -5.41 15.02 5.24
N ILE A 193 -5.06 13.75 5.46
CA ILE A 193 -3.93 13.39 6.33
C ILE A 193 -2.61 13.89 5.76
N CYS A 194 -2.37 13.71 4.46
CA CYS A 194 -1.17 14.21 3.78
C CYS A 194 -1.01 15.74 3.93
N LEU A 195 -2.11 16.49 3.79
CA LEU A 195 -2.11 17.95 3.92
C LEU A 195 -2.02 18.43 5.38
N GLY A 196 -2.68 17.73 6.30
CA GLY A 196 -2.68 18.06 7.73
C GLY A 196 -1.36 17.74 8.43
N SER A 197 -0.60 16.76 7.91
CA SER A 197 0.68 16.38 8.47
C SER A 197 1.77 17.39 8.08
N ARG A 198 1.99 18.44 8.88
CA ARG A 198 2.95 19.50 8.55
C ARG A 198 4.42 19.07 8.59
N LYS A 199 4.75 17.98 9.30
CA LYS A 199 6.09 17.38 9.40
C LYS A 199 5.93 15.90 9.77
N ILE A 200 6.02 15.00 8.79
CA ILE A 200 6.29 13.59 9.09
C ILE A 200 7.66 13.35 8.48
N PHE A 201 8.67 13.55 9.34
CA PHE A 201 10.12 13.45 9.16
C PHE A 201 10.78 14.47 8.22
#